data_AF-A0A412GT11-F1
#
_entry.id   AF-A0A412GT11-F1
#
_cell.length_a   1.000
_cell.length_b   1.000
_cell.length_c   1.000
_cell.angle_alpha   90.00
_cell.angle_beta   90.00
_cell.angle_gamma   90.00
#
_symmetry.space_group_name_H-M   'P 1'
#
loop_
_entity.id
_entity.type
_entity.pdbx_description
1 polymer ?
#
loop_
_entity_poly.entity_id
_entity_poly.type
_entity_poly.pdbx_seq_one_letter_code
_entity_poly.pdbx_strand_id
1 'polypeptide(L)'
;MGALAIAAVMILFILIAHFHRLSIALLIFGSMTFCVFGTAIGVLIQGVDFSMTCTLGIISLMGIIVRNGIIMIDYAEELRNTEKLCVRDAIYHSARRRMRPIFLTSATASMGVIPMILGKSGLWMPMGTVICYGTLITMIFLLTVLPVLYMLLFRGSTRKRAINEQLELQ
;
A
#
# COMPACT_ATOMS: atom_id res chain seq x y z
N MET A 1 -7.54 18.85 8.82
CA MET A 1 -6.21 18.25 9.12
C MET A 1 -6.22 17.26 10.28
N GLY A 2 -6.88 17.54 11.42
CA GLY A 2 -6.93 16.58 12.56
C GLY A 2 -7.45 15.18 12.20
N ALA A 3 -8.46 15.08 11.32
CA ALA A 3 -9.00 13.80 10.87
C ALA A 3 -7.98 12.89 10.16
N LEU A 4 -7.06 13.46 9.38
CA LEU A 4 -6.00 12.74 8.68
C LEU A 4 -4.99 12.13 9.68
N ALA A 5 -4.62 12.90 10.70
CA ALA A 5 -3.73 12.43 11.76
C ALA A 5 -4.38 11.31 12.59
N ILE A 6 -5.65 11.46 12.96
CA ILE A 6 -6.41 10.42 13.68
C ILE A 6 -6.51 9.15 12.83
N ALA A 7 -6.84 9.27 11.54
CA ALA A 7 -6.88 8.11 10.64
C ALA A 7 -5.54 7.39 10.52
N ALA A 8 -4.44 8.14 10.40
CA ALA A 8 -3.09 7.56 10.34
C ALA A 8 -2.74 6.81 11.64
N VAL A 9 -3.05 7.38 12.81
CA VAL A 9 -2.81 6.73 14.11
C VAL A 9 -3.65 5.45 14.26
N MET A 10 -4.94 5.50 13.87
CA MET A 10 -5.81 4.33 13.90
C MET A 10 -5.30 3.21 13.00
N ILE A 11 -4.85 3.56 11.79
CA ILE A 11 -4.27 2.60 10.85
C ILE A 11 -2.99 1.99 11.41
N LEU A 12 -2.12 2.78 12.03
CA LEU A 12 -0.91 2.28 12.68
C LEU A 12 -1.25 1.28 13.79
N PHE A 13 -2.24 1.59 14.63
CA PHE A 13 -2.68 0.69 15.70
C PHE A 13 -3.21 -0.64 15.15
N ILE A 14 -4.06 -0.59 14.10
CA ILE A 14 -4.58 -1.78 13.43
C ILE A 14 -3.45 -2.62 12.82
N LEU A 15 -2.45 -1.99 12.19
CA LEU A 15 -1.30 -2.69 11.60
C LEU A 15 -0.46 -3.41 12.66
N ILE A 16 -0.24 -2.78 13.81
CA ILE A 16 0.48 -3.39 14.93
C ILE A 16 -0.30 -4.58 15.48
N ALA A 17 -1.61 -4.43 15.67
CA ALA A 17 -2.48 -5.51 16.14
C ALA A 17 -2.54 -6.68 15.14
N HIS A 18 -2.53 -6.40 13.83
CA HIS A 18 -2.64 -7.42 12.80
C HIS A 18 -1.35 -8.26 12.66
N PHE A 19 -0.19 -7.61 12.53
CA PHE A 19 1.06 -8.33 12.27
C PHE A 19 1.81 -8.76 13.53
N HIS A 20 1.50 -8.20 14.70
CA HIS A 20 2.29 -8.35 15.94
C HIS A 20 3.80 -8.02 15.79
N ARG A 21 4.20 -7.43 14.65
CA ARG A 21 5.59 -7.09 14.29
C ARG A 21 5.66 -5.63 13.84
N LEU A 22 6.29 -4.80 14.68
CA LEU A 22 6.44 -3.36 14.44
C LEU A 22 7.14 -3.05 13.11
N SER A 23 8.14 -3.84 12.70
CA SER A 23 8.89 -3.59 11.47
C SER A 23 8.02 -3.72 10.21
N ILE A 24 7.08 -4.68 10.18
CA ILE A 24 6.16 -4.86 9.06
C ILE A 24 5.09 -3.76 9.06
N ALA A 25 4.55 -3.44 10.23
CA ALA A 25 3.58 -2.36 10.38
C ALA A 25 4.13 -1.01 9.89
N LEU A 26 5.36 -0.66 10.31
CA LEU A 26 6.05 0.56 9.88
C LEU A 26 6.36 0.56 8.38
N LEU A 27 6.63 -0.60 7.78
CA LEU A 27 6.87 -0.70 6.34
C LEU A 27 5.61 -0.37 5.53
N ILE A 28 4.46 -0.93 5.90
CA ILE A 28 3.19 -0.63 5.24
C ILE A 28 2.79 0.83 5.51
N PHE A 29 3.01 1.32 6.73
CA PHE A 29 2.76 2.71 7.08
C PHE A 29 3.65 3.68 6.29
N GLY A 30 4.93 3.40 6.12
CA GLY A 30 5.82 4.21 5.28
C GLY A 30 5.41 4.20 3.80
N SER A 31 4.89 3.07 3.33
CA SER A 31 4.40 2.94 1.95
C SER A 31 3.13 3.76 1.71
N MET A 32 2.33 3.98 2.75
CA MET A 32 1.17 4.87 2.68
C MET A 32 1.58 6.32 2.39
N THR A 33 2.76 6.79 2.83
CA THR A 33 3.20 8.15 2.52
C THR A 33 3.28 8.42 1.01
N PHE A 34 3.53 7.39 0.19
CA PHE A 34 3.47 7.51 -1.27
C PHE A 34 2.07 7.85 -1.81
N CYS A 35 1.01 7.60 -1.04
CA CYS A 35 -0.35 8.03 -1.41
C CYS A 35 -0.47 9.54 -1.49
N VAL A 36 0.21 10.25 -0.58
CA VAL A 36 0.20 11.71 -0.54
C VAL A 36 0.86 12.26 -1.80
N PHE A 37 1.94 11.63 -2.26
CA PHE A 37 2.57 11.96 -3.55
C PHE A 37 1.63 11.70 -4.73
N GLY A 38 0.99 10.53 -4.78
CA GLY A 38 0.05 10.19 -5.85
C GLY A 38 -1.14 11.14 -5.92
N THR A 39 -1.69 11.51 -4.76
CA THR A 39 -2.78 12.50 -4.68
C THR A 39 -2.30 13.90 -5.06
N ALA A 40 -1.15 14.35 -4.58
CA ALA A 40 -0.62 15.68 -4.88
C ALA A 40 -0.47 15.87 -6.40
N ILE A 41 0.10 14.87 -7.09
CA ILE A 41 0.22 14.88 -8.55
C ILE A 41 -1.17 14.94 -9.22
N GLY A 42 -2.13 14.13 -8.76
CA GLY A 42 -3.48 14.13 -9.31
C GLY A 42 -4.22 15.46 -9.17
N VAL A 43 -4.11 16.09 -8.00
CA VAL A 43 -4.69 17.40 -7.72
C VAL A 43 -4.06 18.49 -8.59
N LEU A 44 -2.74 18.44 -8.76
CA LEU A 44 -2.00 19.38 -9.63
C LEU A 44 -2.40 19.25 -11.10
N ILE A 45 -2.57 18.04 -11.62
CA ILE A 45 -2.97 17.79 -13.02
C ILE A 45 -4.38 18.33 -13.29
N GLN A 46 -5.31 18.11 -12.36
CA GLN A 46 -6.72 18.51 -12.55
C GLN A 46 -6.97 19.99 -12.19
N GLY A 47 -6.05 20.64 -11.47
CA GLY A 47 -6.19 22.02 -11.03
C GLY A 47 -7.34 22.25 -10.04
N VAL A 48 -7.62 21.27 -9.17
CA VAL A 48 -8.72 21.34 -8.18
C VAL A 48 -8.24 21.88 -6.84
N ASP A 49 -9.07 22.69 -6.19
CA ASP A 49 -8.76 23.21 -4.86
C ASP A 49 -8.76 22.11 -3.79
N PHE A 50 -7.89 22.26 -2.80
CA PHE A 50 -7.82 21.36 -1.66
C PHE A 50 -9.01 21.59 -0.72
N SER A 51 -10.10 20.87 -0.96
CA SER A 51 -11.35 20.96 -0.19
C SER A 51 -11.47 19.87 0.89
N MET A 52 -12.52 19.95 1.71
CA MET A 52 -12.83 18.91 2.71
C MET A 52 -13.09 17.54 2.07
N THR A 53 -13.69 17.50 0.89
CA THR A 53 -13.97 16.24 0.18
C THR A 53 -12.73 15.64 -0.46
N CYS A 54 -11.74 16.46 -0.83
CA CYS A 54 -10.40 15.99 -1.18
C CYS A 54 -9.77 15.21 -0.02
N THR A 55 -9.86 15.74 1.21
CA THR A 55 -9.36 15.06 2.41
C THR A 55 -10.05 13.71 2.64
N LEU A 56 -11.37 13.62 2.44
CA LEU A 56 -12.09 12.35 2.52
C LEU A 56 -11.61 11.34 1.48
N GLY A 57 -11.37 11.80 0.24
CA GLY A 57 -10.78 10.97 -0.82
C GLY A 57 -9.40 10.41 -0.45
N ILE A 58 -8.55 11.21 0.21
CA ILE A 58 -7.24 10.76 0.70
C ILE A 58 -7.41 9.67 1.74
N ILE A 59 -8.34 9.83 2.70
CA ILE A 59 -8.61 8.83 3.74
C ILE A 59 -9.12 7.52 3.12
N SER A 60 -9.97 7.57 2.10
CA SER A 60 -10.41 6.39 1.37
C SER A 60 -9.24 5.71 0.64
N LEU A 61 -8.41 6.49 -0.05
CA LEU A 61 -7.22 6.01 -0.76
C LEU A 61 -6.24 5.31 0.20
N MET A 62 -5.98 5.93 1.35
CA MET A 62 -5.19 5.39 2.45
C MET A 62 -5.64 3.97 2.83
N GLY A 63 -6.95 3.75 3.00
CA GLY A 63 -7.51 2.43 3.31
C GLY A 63 -7.30 1.39 2.21
N ILE A 64 -7.46 1.77 0.94
CA ILE A 64 -7.23 0.89 -0.22
C ILE A 64 -5.77 0.43 -0.25
N ILE A 65 -4.84 1.36 -0.07
CA ILE A 65 -3.40 1.09 -0.11
C ILE A 65 -2.97 0.19 1.05
N VAL A 66 -3.44 0.48 2.26
CA VAL A 66 -3.16 -0.34 3.45
C VAL A 66 -3.68 -1.76 3.24
N ARG A 67 -4.91 -1.93 2.73
CA ARG A 67 -5.46 -3.25 2.40
C ARG A 67 -4.58 -4.01 1.41
N ASN A 68 -4.18 -3.35 0.31
CA ASN A 68 -3.34 -3.97 -0.71
C ASN A 68 -1.96 -4.34 -0.15
N GLY A 69 -1.39 -3.48 0.72
CA GLY A 69 -0.12 -3.72 1.38
C GLY A 69 -0.18 -4.88 2.37
N ILE A 70 -1.18 -4.90 3.26
CA ILE A 70 -1.41 -5.99 4.23
C ILE A 70 -1.47 -7.32 3.49
N ILE A 71 -2.35 -7.42 2.49
CA ILE A 71 -2.62 -8.64 1.74
C ILE A 71 -1.36 -9.16 1.00
N MET A 72 -0.48 -8.26 0.54
CA MET A 72 0.76 -8.64 -0.14
C MET A 72 1.82 -9.14 0.85
N ILE A 73 1.99 -8.46 1.98
CA ILE A 73 2.99 -8.84 2.98
C ILE A 73 2.56 -10.09 3.74
N ASP A 74 1.29 -10.19 4.10
CA ASP A 74 0.72 -11.36 4.79
C ASP A 74 0.93 -12.63 3.96
N TYR A 75 0.67 -12.57 2.66
CA TYR A 75 0.95 -13.69 1.76
C TYR A 75 2.45 -13.98 1.60
N ALA A 76 3.33 -12.97 1.67
CA ALA A 76 4.78 -13.20 1.66
C ALA A 76 5.26 -13.89 2.96
N GLU A 77 4.72 -13.51 4.12
CA GLU A 77 5.02 -14.17 5.40
C GLU A 77 4.48 -15.60 5.44
N GLU A 78 3.27 -15.84 4.91
CA GLU A 78 2.69 -17.17 4.74
C GLU A 78 3.62 -18.08 3.92
N LEU A 79 4.13 -17.60 2.78
CA LEU A 79 5.09 -18.34 1.96
C LEU A 79 6.41 -18.64 2.69
N ARG A 80 6.87 -17.72 3.55
CA ARG A 80 8.09 -17.92 4.35
C ARG A 80 7.92 -18.95 5.46
N ASN A 81 6.70 -19.07 6.00
CA ASN A 81 6.37 -20.00 7.07
C ASN A 81 6.06 -21.39 6.53
N THR A 82 5.21 -21.48 5.50
CA THR A 82 4.71 -22.75 4.96
C THR A 82 5.72 -23.41 4.02
N GLU A 83 6.28 -22.65 3.07
CA GLU A 83 7.19 -23.20 2.04
C GLU A 83 8.68 -22.98 2.38
N LYS A 84 8.98 -22.38 3.54
CA LYS A 84 10.33 -22.02 4.00
C LYS A 84 11.17 -21.22 2.98
N LEU A 85 10.53 -20.58 2.00
CA LEU A 85 11.19 -19.84 0.94
C LEU A 85 12.09 -18.70 1.48
N CYS A 86 13.11 -18.38 0.69
CA CYS A 86 13.94 -17.20 0.91
C CYS A 86 13.06 -15.94 0.81
N VAL A 87 13.42 -14.89 1.56
CA VAL A 87 12.71 -13.60 1.61
C VAL A 87 12.46 -13.04 0.21
N ARG A 88 13.45 -13.17 -0.69
CA ARG A 88 13.37 -12.68 -2.08
C ARG A 88 12.34 -13.45 -2.90
N ASP A 89 12.30 -14.76 -2.75
CA ASP A 89 11.40 -15.59 -3.55
C ASP A 89 9.97 -15.46 -3.02
N ALA A 90 9.78 -15.45 -1.70
CA ALA A 90 8.47 -15.27 -1.08
C ALA A 90 7.78 -13.97 -1.51
N ILE A 91 8.50 -12.84 -1.46
CA ILE A 91 7.95 -11.55 -1.87
C ILE A 91 7.72 -11.46 -3.38
N TYR A 92 8.58 -12.11 -4.19
CA TYR A 92 8.41 -12.14 -5.64
C TYR A 92 7.17 -12.96 -6.04
N HIS A 93 7.00 -14.14 -5.46
CA HIS A 93 5.82 -14.97 -5.66
C HIS A 93 4.55 -14.25 -5.19
N SER A 94 4.62 -13.59 -4.03
CA SER A 94 3.50 -12.79 -3.53
C SER A 94 3.14 -11.63 -4.46
N ALA A 95 4.11 -10.80 -4.84
CA ALA A 95 3.90 -9.67 -5.74
C ALA A 95 3.33 -10.13 -7.08
N ARG A 96 3.86 -11.21 -7.67
CA ARG A 96 3.38 -11.76 -8.96
C ARG A 96 1.94 -12.24 -8.88
N ARG A 97 1.53 -12.87 -7.78
CA ARG A 97 0.15 -13.35 -7.58
C ARG A 97 -0.81 -12.19 -7.30
N ARG A 98 -0.35 -11.16 -6.59
CA ARG A 98 -1.17 -10.00 -6.18
C ARG A 98 -1.23 -8.89 -7.20
N MET A 99 -0.32 -8.85 -8.18
CA MET A 99 -0.29 -7.83 -9.23
C MET A 99 -1.65 -7.72 -9.95
N ARG A 100 -2.26 -8.85 -10.33
CA ARG A 100 -3.57 -8.86 -11.01
C ARG A 100 -4.71 -8.34 -10.11
N PRO A 101 -4.90 -8.86 -8.87
CA PRO A 101 -5.87 -8.29 -7.94
C PRO A 101 -5.70 -6.80 -7.66
N ILE A 102 -4.47 -6.35 -7.39
CA ILE A 102 -4.18 -4.94 -7.06
C ILE A 102 -4.49 -4.03 -8.24
N PHE A 103 -4.17 -4.47 -9.45
CA PHE A 103 -4.53 -3.78 -10.69
C PHE A 103 -6.05 -3.66 -10.83
N LEU A 104 -6.79 -4.75 -10.65
CA LEU A 104 -8.25 -4.75 -10.74
C LEU A 104 -8.90 -3.79 -9.74
N THR A 105 -8.45 -3.79 -8.47
CA THR A 105 -8.97 -2.85 -7.47
C THR A 105 -8.71 -1.40 -7.85
N SER A 106 -7.50 -1.08 -8.33
CA SER A 106 -7.12 0.28 -8.70
C SER A 106 -7.87 0.75 -9.95
N ALA A 107 -8.03 -0.13 -10.94
CA ALA A 107 -8.80 0.13 -12.14
C ALA A 107 -10.28 0.36 -11.82
N THR A 108 -10.90 -0.52 -11.03
CA THR A 108 -12.31 -0.39 -10.62
C THR A 108 -12.54 0.89 -9.81
N ALA A 109 -11.65 1.20 -8.85
CA ALA A 109 -11.75 2.42 -8.06
C ALA A 109 -11.66 3.68 -8.94
N SER A 110 -10.71 3.69 -9.88
CA SER A 110 -10.54 4.80 -10.83
C SER A 110 -11.75 4.95 -11.75
N MET A 111 -12.21 3.86 -12.35
CA MET A 111 -13.36 3.86 -13.25
C MET A 111 -14.65 4.27 -12.53
N GLY A 112 -14.85 3.82 -11.29
CA GLY A 112 -16.04 4.13 -10.49
C GLY A 112 -16.20 5.62 -10.18
N VAL A 113 -15.11 6.38 -10.11
CA VAL A 113 -15.15 7.82 -9.81
C VAL A 113 -15.09 8.72 -11.05
N ILE A 114 -14.92 8.17 -12.26
CA ILE A 114 -14.99 8.92 -13.53
C ILE A 114 -16.27 9.79 -13.63
N PRO A 115 -17.49 9.27 -13.37
CA PRO A 115 -18.70 10.10 -13.47
C PRO A 115 -18.69 11.28 -12.48
N MET A 116 -18.06 11.13 -11.30
CA MET A 116 -17.94 12.23 -10.34
C MET A 116 -17.01 13.34 -10.84
N ILE A 117 -15.97 12.98 -11.59
CA ILE A 117 -15.07 13.93 -12.24
C ILE A 117 -15.79 14.67 -13.38
N LEU A 118 -16.54 13.93 -14.21
CA LEU A 118 -17.31 14.49 -15.33
C LEU A 118 -18.47 15.38 -14.88
N GLY A 119 -19.05 15.10 -13.71
CA GLY A 119 -20.13 15.89 -13.14
C GLY A 119 -19.75 17.31 -12.72
N LYS A 120 -18.45 17.68 -12.78
CA LYS A 120 -17.90 19.03 -12.50
C LYS A 120 -18.44 19.72 -11.23
N SER A 121 -18.93 18.92 -10.28
CA SER A 121 -19.48 19.43 -9.04
C SER A 121 -18.33 19.83 -8.12
N GLY A 122 -18.29 21.08 -7.63
CA GLY A 122 -17.20 21.56 -6.77
C GLY A 122 -16.99 20.74 -5.50
N LEU A 123 -18.02 20.02 -5.04
CA LEU A 123 -17.94 19.13 -3.90
C LEU A 123 -17.38 17.74 -4.24
N TRP A 124 -17.79 17.14 -5.37
CA TRP A 124 -17.49 15.73 -5.69
C TRP A 124 -16.29 15.55 -6.62
N MET A 125 -16.03 16.54 -7.47
CA MET A 125 -14.92 16.51 -8.43
C MET A 125 -13.54 16.38 -7.74
N PRO A 126 -13.23 17.10 -6.65
CA PRO A 126 -11.94 16.93 -5.96
C PRO A 126 -11.77 15.52 -5.39
N MET A 127 -12.83 14.94 -4.81
CA MET A 127 -12.80 13.60 -4.23
C MET A 127 -12.56 12.52 -5.30
N GLY A 128 -13.28 12.59 -6.42
CA GLY A 128 -13.08 11.65 -7.52
C GLY A 128 -11.70 11.74 -8.16
N THR A 129 -11.17 12.97 -8.30
CA THR A 129 -9.81 13.21 -8.83
C THR A 129 -8.75 12.54 -7.96
N VAL A 130 -8.81 12.76 -6.65
CA VAL A 130 -7.87 12.17 -5.67
C VAL A 130 -7.86 10.65 -5.76
N ILE A 131 -9.04 10.03 -5.86
CA ILE A 131 -9.15 8.57 -5.89
C ILE A 131 -8.66 8.03 -7.23
N CYS A 132 -9.03 8.64 -8.35
CA CYS A 132 -8.61 8.19 -9.68
C CYS A 132 -7.09 8.23 -9.83
N TYR A 133 -6.49 9.41 -9.75
CA TYR A 133 -5.05 9.56 -9.93
C TYR A 133 -4.26 8.97 -8.77
N GLY A 134 -4.75 9.13 -7.55
CA GLY A 134 -4.08 8.62 -6.36
C GLY A 134 -4.00 7.10 -6.36
N THR A 135 -5.06 6.37 -6.74
CA THR A 135 -4.99 4.91 -6.83
C THR A 135 -4.07 4.46 -7.96
N LEU A 136 -4.16 5.05 -9.15
CA LEU A 136 -3.32 4.67 -10.31
C LEU A 136 -1.83 4.89 -10.05
N ILE A 137 -1.45 6.06 -9.56
CA ILE A 137 -0.05 6.40 -9.31
C ILE A 137 0.46 5.56 -8.13
N THR A 138 -0.30 5.50 -7.04
CA THR A 138 0.16 4.77 -5.84
C THR A 138 0.17 3.27 -6.07
N MET A 139 -0.65 2.72 -6.96
CA MET A 139 -0.59 1.31 -7.36
C MET A 139 0.80 0.95 -7.91
N ILE A 140 1.34 1.79 -8.79
CA ILE A 140 2.67 1.57 -9.39
C ILE A 140 3.75 1.60 -8.30
N PHE A 141 3.69 2.59 -7.41
CA PHE A 141 4.60 2.67 -6.26
C PHE A 141 4.43 1.48 -5.32
N LEU A 142 3.22 1.03 -5.04
CA LEU A 142 2.97 -0.08 -4.12
C LEU A 142 3.48 -1.40 -4.71
N LEU A 143 3.28 -1.66 -6.01
CA LEU A 143 3.78 -2.89 -6.64
C LEU A 143 5.31 -2.92 -6.80
N THR A 144 5.98 -1.78 -6.80
CA THR A 144 7.44 -1.69 -7.00
C THR A 144 8.20 -1.44 -5.70
N VAL A 145 7.79 -0.43 -4.92
CA VAL A 145 8.50 0.02 -3.71
C VAL A 145 8.24 -0.91 -2.53
N LEU A 146 7.00 -1.38 -2.34
CA LEU A 146 6.66 -2.26 -1.23
C LEU A 146 7.46 -3.58 -1.22
N PRO A 147 7.62 -4.33 -2.34
CA PRO A 147 8.44 -5.54 -2.32
C PRO A 147 9.92 -5.23 -2.12
N VAL A 148 10.43 -4.12 -2.67
CA VAL A 148 11.83 -3.70 -2.50
C VAL A 148 12.12 -3.32 -1.04
N LEU A 149 11.24 -2.55 -0.40
CA LEU A 149 11.37 -2.20 1.02
C LEU A 149 11.34 -3.46 1.90
N TYR A 150 10.48 -4.41 1.57
CA TYR A 150 10.39 -5.67 2.31
C TYR A 150 11.66 -6.49 2.17
N MET A 151 12.22 -6.58 0.96
CA MET A 151 13.51 -7.23 0.73
C MET A 151 14.63 -6.58 1.53
N LEU A 152 14.69 -5.24 1.59
CA LEU A 152 15.72 -4.50 2.33
C LEU A 152 15.60 -4.73 3.84
N LEU A 153 14.38 -4.68 4.38
CA LEU A 153 14.11 -4.87 5.80
C LEU A 153 14.50 -6.29 6.27
N PHE A 154 14.19 -7.31 5.46
CA PHE A 154 14.44 -8.71 5.81
C PHE A 154 15.72 -9.30 5.22
N ARG A 155 16.53 -8.51 4.52
CA ARG A 155 17.82 -8.92 3.93
C ARG A 155 18.77 -9.55 4.96
N GLY A 156 18.70 -9.10 6.21
CA GLY A 156 19.47 -9.66 7.33
C GLY A 156 18.94 -10.99 7.87
N SER A 157 17.64 -11.30 7.69
CA SER A 157 17.02 -12.54 8.15
C SER A 157 17.41 -13.75 7.29
N THR A 158 17.62 -13.54 5.98
CA THR A 158 18.09 -14.60 5.07
C THR A 158 19.48 -15.09 5.45
N ARG A 159 20.37 -14.19 5.90
CA ARG A 159 21.72 -14.55 6.36
C ARG A 159 21.68 -15.43 7.61
N LYS A 160 20.78 -15.14 8.56
CA LYS A 160 20.59 -15.97 9.77
C LYS A 160 20.02 -17.36 9.49
N ARG A 161 19.09 -17.48 8.52
CA ARG A 161 18.50 -18.78 8.14
C ARG A 161 19.49 -19.66 7.38
N ALA A 162 20.27 -19.07 6.46
CA ALA A 162 21.36 -19.76 5.77
C ALA A 162 22.46 -20.24 6.73
N ILE A 163 22.78 -19.46 7.78
CA ILE A 163 23.71 -19.88 8.83
C ILE A 163 23.13 -21.01 9.67
N ASN A 164 21.84 -20.98 10.01
CA ASN A 164 21.20 -22.06 10.76
C ASN A 164 21.07 -23.36 9.96
N GLU A 165 20.75 -23.30 8.66
CA GLU A 165 20.73 -24.49 7.79
C GLU A 165 22.11 -25.12 7.63
N GLN A 166 23.18 -24.32 7.65
CA GLN A 166 24.55 -24.82 7.70
C GLN A 166 24.90 -25.49 9.04
N LEU A 167 24.32 -25.00 10.15
CA LEU A 167 24.51 -25.59 11.48
C LEU A 167 23.70 -26.87 11.71
N GLU A 168 22.56 -27.04 11.03
CA GLU A 168 21.75 -28.28 11.09
C GLU A 168 22.34 -29.42 10.24
N LEU A 169 23.27 -29.11 9.34
CA LEU A 169 23.97 -30.09 8.49
C LEU A 169 25.35 -30.50 9.03
N GLN A 170 25.76 -30.01 10.21
CA GLN A 170 26.96 -30.42 10.95
C GLN A 170 26.59 -31.24 12.18
#